data_AF-A0AAD7I4B9-F1
#
_entry.id   AF-A0AAD7I4B9-F1
#
_cell.length_a   1.000
_cell.length_b   1.000
_cell.length_c   1.000
_cell.angle_alpha   90.00
_cell.angle_beta   90.00
_cell.angle_gamma   90.00
#
_symmetry.space_group_name_H-M   'P 1'
#
loop_
_entity.id
_entity.type
_entity.pdbx_description
1 polymer ?
#
loop_
_entity_poly.entity_id
_entity_poly.type
_entity_poly.pdbx_seq_one_letter_code
_entity_poly.pdbx_strand_id
1 'polypeptide(L)' 'MPMQVSSHASVSFRLHCPVLDLPTGIVCEILVHFLPVYPDRPPALGPYSPTVLCKICHTWREIALSTPVLWRAGRVV' A
#
# COMPACT_ATOMS: atom_id res chain seq x y z
N MET A 1 6.37 40.02 28.26
CA MET A 1 7.04 39.15 27.26
C MET A 1 6.20 37.88 27.10
N PRO A 2 5.36 37.75 26.06
CA PRO A 2 4.55 36.56 25.80
C PRO A 2 5.18 35.65 24.72
N MET A 3 5.06 34.33 24.89
CA MET A 3 5.26 33.19 23.96
C MET A 3 5.74 32.02 24.86
N GLN A 4 5.14 30.82 24.89
CA GLN A 4 4.87 29.92 23.77
C GLN A 4 3.67 29.02 24.12
N VAL A 5 2.63 29.07 23.30
CA VAL A 5 2.26 28.03 22.32
C VAL A 5 1.46 26.89 22.93
N SER A 6 0.16 27.13 23.00
CA SER A 6 -0.85 26.07 23.05
C SER A 6 -0.62 25.16 21.85
N SER A 7 0.00 23.99 22.08
CA SER A 7 0.06 22.96 21.05
C SER A 7 -1.35 22.41 20.88
N HIS A 8 -2.02 22.88 19.83
CA HIS A 8 -3.20 22.28 19.25
C HIS A 8 -3.02 20.77 19.23
N ALA A 9 -3.78 20.07 20.08
CA ALA A 9 -4.16 18.70 19.78
C ALA A 9 -4.89 18.75 18.44
N SER A 10 -4.13 18.61 17.35
CA SER A 10 -4.68 18.32 16.06
C SER A 10 -5.32 16.95 16.23
N VAL A 11 -6.63 16.95 16.50
CA VAL A 11 -7.46 15.77 16.32
C VAL A 11 -7.52 15.56 14.81
N SER A 12 -6.39 15.08 14.29
CA SER A 12 -6.31 14.51 12.96
C SER A 12 -7.20 13.30 13.07
N PHE A 13 -8.41 13.41 12.52
CA PHE A 13 -9.27 12.27 12.29
C PHE A 13 -8.54 11.43 11.24
N ARG A 14 -7.49 10.72 11.68
CA ARG A 14 -6.86 9.67 10.90
C ARG A 14 -8.02 8.71 10.68
N LEU A 15 -8.47 8.59 9.44
CA LEU A 15 -9.15 7.38 9.01
C LEU A 15 -8.27 6.25 9.54
N HIS A 16 -8.70 5.62 10.63
CA HIS A 16 -7.94 4.62 11.34
C HIS A 16 -8.02 3.41 10.42
N CYS A 17 -7.11 3.37 9.47
CA CYS A 17 -6.90 2.25 8.59
C CYS A 17 -5.96 1.34 9.37
N PRO A 18 -6.48 0.28 10.06
CA PRO A 18 -5.63 -0.64 10.82
C PRO A 18 -4.56 -1.28 9.91
N VAL A 19 -4.81 -1.27 8.60
CA VAL A 19 -3.89 -1.74 7.58
C VAL A 19 -2.64 -0.86 7.39
N LEU A 20 -2.67 0.38 7.87
CA LEU A 20 -1.52 1.30 7.91
C LEU A 20 -0.72 1.19 9.22
N ASP A 21 -1.29 0.58 10.26
CA ASP A 21 -0.60 0.28 11.51
C ASP A 21 0.22 -1.02 11.43
N LEU A 22 0.05 -1.77 10.33
CA LEU A 22 0.83 -2.97 10.06
C LEU A 22 2.29 -2.61 9.74
N PRO A 23 3.26 -3.39 10.24
CA PRO A 23 4.64 -3.30 9.77
C PRO A 23 4.70 -3.50 8.25
N THR A 24 5.58 -2.74 7.59
CA THR A 24 5.75 -2.77 6.14
C THR A 24 5.92 -4.18 5.57
N GLY A 25 6.63 -5.06 6.28
CA GLY A 25 6.81 -6.47 5.88
C GLY A 25 5.50 -7.25 5.79
N ILE A 26 4.55 -7.02 6.70
CA ILE A 26 3.24 -7.70 6.65
C ILE A 26 2.42 -7.19 5.48
N VAL A 27 2.47 -5.88 5.21
CA VAL A 27 1.82 -5.31 4.03
C VAL A 27 2.42 -5.90 2.76
N CYS A 28 3.76 -6.02 2.65
CA CYS A 28 4.40 -6.69 1.52
C CYS A 28 3.86 -8.10 1.28
N GLU A 29 3.80 -8.93 2.34
CA GLU A 29 3.29 -10.30 2.22
C GLU A 29 1.83 -10.33 1.76
N ILE A 30 0.99 -9.44 2.28
CA ILE A 30 -0.40 -9.30 1.83
C ILE A 30 -0.45 -8.97 0.33
N LEU A 31 0.36 -8.00 -0.12
CA LEU A 31 0.40 -7.61 -1.53
C LEU A 31 0.83 -8.79 -2.42
N VAL A 32 1.85 -9.54 -2.00
CA VAL A 32 2.39 -10.68 -2.76
C VAL A 32 1.36 -11.80 -2.89
N HIS A 33 0.63 -12.08 -1.82
CA HIS A 33 -0.41 -13.11 -1.79
C HIS A 33 -1.75 -12.64 -2.39
N PHE A 34 -1.93 -11.34 -2.62
CA PHE A 34 -3.11 -10.81 -3.31
C PHE A 34 -3.11 -11.18 -4.80
N LEU A 35 -1.92 -11.36 -5.40
CA LEU A 35 -1.82 -11.76 -6.79
C LEU A 35 -1.94 -13.29 -6.93
N PRO A 36 -2.64 -13.80 -7.96
CA PRO A 36 -2.71 -15.23 -8.20
C PRO A 36 -1.31 -15.81 -8.43
N VAL A 37 -1.11 -17.00 -7.86
CA VAL A 37 0.12 -17.77 -7.98
C VAL A 37 0.20 -18.33 -9.41
N TYR A 38 1.42 -18.42 -9.95
CA TYR A 38 1.68 -19.05 -11.25
C TYR A 38 0.94 -20.41 -11.38
N PRO A 39 0.32 -20.73 -12.55
CA PRO A 39 0.47 -20.09 -13.87
C PRO A 39 -0.44 -18.90 -14.14
N ASP A 40 -1.44 -18.65 -13.29
CA ASP A 40 -2.42 -17.60 -13.49
C ASP A 40 -1.81 -16.24 -13.17
N ARG A 41 -1.19 -15.60 -14.16
CA ARG A 41 -0.63 -14.25 -14.01
C ARG A 41 -1.74 -13.22 -14.24
N PRO A 42 -1.99 -12.31 -13.28
CA PRO A 42 -2.94 -11.25 -13.49
C PRO A 42 -2.43 -10.32 -14.59
N PRO A 43 -3.33 -9.68 -15.36
CA PRO A 43 -2.92 -8.65 -16.30
C PRO A 43 -2.23 -7.50 -15.55
N ALA A 44 -1.22 -6.88 -16.16
CA ALA A 44 -0.50 -5.75 -15.54
C ALA A 44 -1.42 -4.54 -15.25
N LEU A 45 -2.52 -4.41 -16.00
CA LEU A 45 -3.54 -3.38 -15.86
C LEU A 45 -4.92 -4.03 -15.77
N GLY A 46 -5.82 -3.45 -14.96
CA GLY A 46 -7.20 -3.89 -14.83
C GLY A 46 -7.59 -4.34 -13.43
N PRO A 47 -8.83 -4.83 -13.24
CA PRO A 47 -9.25 -5.44 -11.98
C PRO A 47 -8.31 -6.61 -11.65
N TYR A 48 -7.92 -6.73 -10.37
CA TYR A 48 -6.96 -7.74 -9.88
C TYR A 48 -5.50 -7.55 -10.30
N SER A 49 -5.15 -6.41 -10.93
CA SER A 49 -3.75 -6.08 -11.20
C SER A 49 -3.04 -5.49 -9.98
N PRO A 50 -1.70 -5.63 -9.86
CA PRO A 50 -0.94 -5.00 -8.78
C PRO A 50 -1.08 -3.46 -8.78
N THR A 51 -1.43 -2.86 -9.92
CA THR A 51 -1.65 -1.41 -10.01
C THR A 51 -2.88 -0.93 -9.22
N VAL A 52 -3.85 -1.81 -8.93
CA VAL A 52 -4.99 -1.49 -8.07
C VAL A 52 -4.52 -1.28 -6.63
N LEU A 53 -3.53 -2.04 -6.16
CA LEU A 53 -2.97 -1.91 -4.82
C LEU A 53 -2.32 -0.54 -4.62
N CYS A 54 -1.69 0.00 -5.66
CA CYS A 54 -1.10 1.35 -5.68
C CYS A 54 -2.14 2.49 -5.60
N LYS A 55 -3.43 2.20 -5.78
CA LYS A 55 -4.52 3.19 -5.74
C LYS A 55 -5.19 3.30 -4.37
N ILE A 56 -4.93 2.36 -3.44
CA ILE A 56 -5.61 2.31 -2.13
C ILE A 56 -5.18 3.48 -1.24
N CYS A 57 -3.87 3.65 -1.02
CA CYS A 57 -3.32 4.75 -0.25
C CYS A 57 -1.85 5.00 -0.60
N HIS A 58 -1.28 6.11 -0.09
CA HIS A 58 0.12 6.48 -0.32
C HIS A 58 1.09 5.40 0.15
N THR A 59 0.93 4.92 1.38
CA THR A 59 1.80 3.90 1.99
C THR A 59 1.79 2.60 1.18
N TRP A 60 0.61 2.13 0.75
CA TRP A 60 0.50 0.93 -0.06
C TRP A 60 1.19 1.08 -1.42
N ARG A 61 1.11 2.27 -2.01
CA ARG A 61 1.83 2.59 -3.25
C ARG A 61 3.33 2.51 -3.06
N GLU A 62 3.88 3.13 -2.02
CA GLU A 62 5.32 3.10 -1.73
C GLU A 62 5.82 1.67 -1.52
N ILE A 63 5.07 0.88 -0.76
CA ILE A 63 5.40 -0.51 -0.48
C ILE A 63 5.32 -1.35 -1.77
N ALA A 64 4.24 -1.22 -2.53
CA ALA A 64 4.06 -1.96 -3.79
C ALA A 64 5.16 -1.63 -4.81
N LEU A 65 5.51 -0.34 -4.97
CA LEU A 65 6.60 0.09 -5.86
C LEU A 65 7.97 -0.41 -5.38
N SER A 66 8.18 -0.50 -4.07
CA SER A 66 9.42 -1.04 -3.46
C SER A 66 9.49 -2.57 -3.48
N THR A 67 8.44 -3.26 -3.93
CA THR A 67 8.35 -4.73 -3.92
C THR A 67 8.43 -5.27 -5.35
N PRO A 68 9.65 -5.48 -5.91
CA PRO A 68 9.84 -5.87 -7.31
C PRO A 68 9.24 -7.24 -7.68
N VAL A 69 8.97 -8.11 -6.70
CA VAL A 69 8.34 -9.41 -6.97
C VAL A 69 6.89 -9.29 -7.45
N LEU A 70 6.16 -8.25 -7.04
CA LEU A 70 4.79 -7.97 -7.50
C LEU A 70 4.75 -7.70 -9.01
N TRP A 71 5.70 -6.91 -9.50
CA TRP A 71 5.77 -6.49 -10.90
C TRP A 71 6.27 -7.61 -11.81
N ARG A 72 7.02 -8.57 -11.27
CA ARG A 72 7.43 -9.78 -11.99
C ARG A 72 6.29 -10.81 -12.12
N ALA A 73 5.33 -10.80 -11.21
CA ALA A 73 4.17 -11.70 -11.26
C ALA A 73 3.15 -11.27 -12.34
N GLY A 74 3.06 -9.97 -12.63
CA GLY A 74 2.19 -9.45 -13.69
C GLY A 74 2.66 -9.87 -15.08
N ARG A 75 1.73 -10.29 -15.94
CA ARG A 75 2.02 -10.49 -17.37
C ARG A 75 2.07 -9.13 -18.06
N VAL A 76 3.22 -8.77 -18.63
CA VAL A 76 3.34 -7.68 -19.60
C VAL A 76 2.69 -8.17 -20.89
N VAL A 77 1.59 -7.53 -21.27
CA VAL A 77 0.91 -7.73 -22.57
C VAL A 77 1.57 -6.85 -23.62
#